data_AF-A0A9P5N993-F1
#
_entry.id   AF-A0A9P5N993-F1
#
_cell.length_a   1.000
_cell.length_b   1.000
_cell.length_c   1.000
_cell.angle_alpha   90.00
_cell.angle_beta   90.00
_cell.angle_gamma   90.00
#
_symmetry.space_group_name_H-M   'P 1'
#
loop_
_entity.id
_entity.type
_entity.pdbx_description
1 polymer ?
#
loop_
_entity_poly.entity_id
_entity_poly.type
_entity_poly.pdbx_seq_one_letter_code
_entity_poly.pdbx_strand_id
1 'polypeptide(L)'
;MWFRFRVELGFLTTVGRSARDNSLRVTPHSRVPSPSFSTKHVQLDKYEVRKEGYSFILTSQRMGCIFCQQPPLHKPPKHCRLSHGGPCSPCSKLKALEFRTSRVKQKFLEAQKTMTDLVKQHQDLKAQINRVHDPIIKRLPPEIISSIFQFRVRHIPFDTKASYDSSVEPIWAYITAPLILGAVCRGWRNIAWSTPGLWKSILARLNSPNLPWHIDFIRAWLDRSGGLPLVVRVYCDKQPKLFEAVGAMASVINRQSSRWQILDLLLPSNIMSLFCGGLQSGSILRSIRLEPSDGGVNGNSFKMWNVIPKPAKVFMSSMRYKSIVIEWGNVTWVQQGYRSTRDCLLNA
;
A
#
# COMPACT_ATOMS: atom_id res chain seq x y z
N MET A 1 -15.74 -7.26 7.19
CA MET A 1 -14.51 -7.22 6.36
C MET A 1 -14.11 -5.75 6.15
N TRP A 2 -14.13 -4.96 7.21
CA TRP A 2 -13.05 -4.64 8.15
C TRP A 2 -12.26 -3.40 7.72
N PHE A 3 -12.69 -2.31 8.34
CA PHE A 3 -11.95 -1.10 8.65
C PHE A 3 -10.48 -1.37 8.95
N ARG A 4 -9.58 -0.92 8.07
CA ARG A 4 -8.24 -0.39 8.40
C ARG A 4 -7.57 0.13 7.12
N PHE A 5 -8.16 1.17 6.55
CA PHE A 5 -7.40 2.17 5.79
C PHE A 5 -7.16 3.34 6.74
N ARG A 6 -6.22 3.17 7.67
CA ARG A 6 -5.59 4.32 8.35
C ARG A 6 -4.26 4.50 7.63
N VAL A 7 -4.33 5.14 6.46
CA VAL A 7 -3.15 5.78 5.88
C VAL A 7 -2.81 6.89 6.85
N GLU A 8 -1.62 6.84 7.44
CA GLU A 8 -1.01 7.98 8.09
C GLU A 8 -0.78 9.07 7.03
N LEU A 9 -1.83 9.82 6.71
CA LEU A 9 -1.74 11.16 6.16
C LEU A 9 -1.48 12.09 7.35
N GLY A 10 -0.29 11.97 7.92
CA GLY A 10 0.30 13.01 8.75
C GLY A 10 0.85 14.09 7.82
N PHE A 11 0.54 15.35 8.15
CA PHE A 11 0.93 16.60 7.49
C PHE A 11 0.03 17.06 6.33
N LEU A 12 -1.06 17.70 6.73
CA LEU A 12 -1.68 18.77 5.98
C LEU A 12 -1.11 20.13 6.42
N THR A 13 -1.07 21.04 5.45
CA THR A 13 -1.09 22.52 5.56
C THR A 13 0.14 23.26 6.06
N THR A 14 0.84 23.94 5.15
CA THR A 14 0.64 25.37 4.85
C THR A 14 1.39 25.74 3.56
N VAL A 15 0.67 25.96 2.46
CA VAL A 15 1.19 26.79 1.36
C VAL A 15 0.37 28.07 1.38
N GLY A 16 0.90 29.05 2.10
CA GLY A 16 0.45 30.43 1.98
C GLY A 16 0.71 30.89 0.54
N ARG A 17 -0.34 31.36 -0.12
CA ARG A 17 -0.21 32.17 -1.33
C ARG A 17 0.51 33.47 -0.92
N SER A 18 1.77 33.61 -1.32
CA SER A 18 2.43 34.91 -1.39
C SER A 18 2.30 35.39 -2.84
N ALA A 19 1.30 36.23 -3.08
CA ALA A 19 1.29 37.11 -4.22
C ALA A 19 2.29 38.24 -3.93
N ARG A 20 3.24 38.46 -4.83
CA ARG A 20 4.08 39.66 -4.80
C ARG A 20 3.23 40.84 -5.24
N ASP A 21 3.19 41.82 -4.36
CA ASP A 21 2.63 43.14 -4.56
C ASP A 21 3.75 44.10 -4.99
N ASN A 22 3.43 45.08 -5.84
CA ASN A 22 3.97 46.44 -5.79
C ASN A 22 3.41 47.27 -6.94
N SER A 23 2.54 48.23 -6.63
CA SER A 23 2.98 49.61 -6.34
C SER A 23 1.79 50.56 -6.45
N LEU A 24 1.52 51.32 -5.38
CA LEU A 24 1.59 52.79 -5.33
C LEU A 24 0.88 53.35 -4.08
N ARG A 25 1.54 54.38 -3.53
CA ARG A 25 1.26 55.18 -2.32
C ARG A 25 -0.16 55.73 -2.27
N VAL A 26 -0.71 55.91 -1.05
CA VAL A 26 -1.19 57.20 -0.47
C VAL A 26 -1.25 57.06 1.08
N THR A 27 -0.87 58.12 1.81
CA THR A 27 -0.85 58.27 3.29
C THR A 27 -2.13 58.99 3.82
N PRO A 28 -2.21 59.44 5.10
CA PRO A 28 -2.68 58.73 6.29
C PRO A 28 -3.95 59.37 6.91
N HIS A 29 -4.60 58.76 7.92
CA HIS A 29 -5.13 59.50 9.09
C HIS A 29 -5.68 58.59 10.22
N SER A 30 -5.40 59.05 11.45
CA SER A 30 -6.04 58.79 12.77
C SER A 30 -5.80 57.47 13.51
N ARG A 31 -5.12 57.63 14.66
CA ARG A 31 -4.80 56.68 15.75
C ARG A 31 -5.98 56.53 16.72
N VAL A 32 -6.12 55.37 17.38
CA VAL A 32 -6.37 55.18 18.84
C VAL A 32 -5.85 53.76 19.24
N PRO A 33 -5.26 53.54 20.44
CA PRO A 33 -4.24 52.52 20.67
C PRO A 33 -4.73 51.21 21.34
N SER A 34 -3.90 50.17 21.31
CA SER A 34 -4.04 48.95 22.12
C SER A 34 -2.65 48.48 22.59
N PRO A 35 -2.55 47.84 23.76
CA PRO A 35 -1.36 47.90 24.62
C PRO A 35 -0.21 46.98 24.20
N SER A 36 0.99 47.49 24.49
CA SER A 36 2.31 46.90 24.31
C SER A 36 2.54 45.64 25.14
N PHE A 37 3.20 44.63 24.55
CA PHE A 37 4.21 43.83 25.27
C PHE A 37 5.40 43.46 24.37
N SER A 38 6.57 43.65 24.96
CA SER A 38 7.93 43.68 24.42
C SER A 38 8.38 42.41 23.68
N THR A 39 8.92 42.57 22.47
CA THR A 39 9.69 41.56 21.74
C THR A 39 11.19 41.75 22.02
N LYS A 40 11.85 40.76 22.65
CA LYS A 40 13.31 40.68 22.67
C LYS A 40 13.75 39.70 21.59
N HIS A 41 14.53 40.21 20.63
CA HIS A 41 15.30 39.43 19.68
C HIS A 41 16.42 38.66 20.40
N VAL A 42 16.60 37.38 20.07
CA VAL A 42 17.84 36.64 20.31
C VAL A 42 18.19 35.87 19.04
N GLN A 43 19.45 36.03 18.64
CA GLN A 43 20.12 35.39 17.51
C GLN A 43 19.96 33.87 17.51
N LEU A 44 19.72 33.29 16.32
CA LEU A 44 19.85 31.86 16.06
C LEU A 44 21.25 31.58 15.53
N ASP A 45 22.11 31.08 16.40
CA ASP A 45 23.37 30.46 16.01
C ASP A 45 23.11 29.11 15.31
N LYS A 46 23.91 28.88 14.27
CA LYS A 46 23.98 27.63 13.51
C LYS A 46 24.39 26.48 14.43
N TYR A 47 23.53 25.49 14.60
CA TYR A 47 23.92 24.21 15.18
C TYR A 47 23.85 23.08 14.15
N GLU A 48 25.04 22.51 13.94
CA GLU A 48 25.37 21.33 13.16
C GLU A 48 24.78 20.08 13.83
N VAL A 49 23.79 19.44 13.21
CA VAL A 49 23.16 18.24 13.76
C VAL A 49 23.95 17.00 13.34
N ARG A 50 24.77 16.54 14.28
CA ARG A 50 25.45 15.24 14.28
C ARG A 50 24.40 14.11 14.25
N LYS A 51 24.51 13.21 13.27
CA LYS A 51 23.69 11.99 13.16
C LYS A 51 24.04 11.03 14.30
N GLU A 52 23.17 10.92 15.30
CA GLU A 52 23.16 9.76 16.20
C GLU A 52 21.95 8.89 15.90
N GLY A 53 22.25 7.61 15.68
CA GLY A 53 21.29 6.60 15.26
C GLY A 53 20.30 6.27 16.36
N TYR A 54 19.01 6.44 16.05
CA TYR A 54 17.94 5.76 16.77
C TYR A 54 17.22 4.81 15.82
N SER A 55 17.59 3.53 15.96
CA SER A 55 16.85 2.39 15.48
C SER A 55 15.48 2.36 16.16
N PHE A 56 14.47 2.97 15.53
CA PHE A 56 13.08 2.69 15.86
C PHE A 56 12.73 1.28 15.37
N ILE A 57 12.95 0.30 16.26
CA ILE A 57 12.27 -0.98 16.18
C ILE A 57 10.79 -0.68 16.47
N LEU A 58 10.02 -0.43 15.41
CA LEU A 58 8.57 -0.56 15.46
C LEU A 58 8.24 -2.06 15.50
N THR A 59 8.49 -2.68 16.64
CA THR A 59 7.75 -3.87 17.02
C THR A 59 6.30 -3.43 17.09
N SER A 60 5.51 -3.92 16.15
CA SER A 60 4.05 -3.96 16.25
C SER A 60 3.66 -4.90 17.41
N GLN A 61 4.07 -4.56 18.63
CA GLN A 61 3.33 -4.96 19.81
C GLN A 61 2.02 -4.22 19.71
N ARG A 62 0.96 -4.95 19.35
CA ARG A 62 -0.40 -4.54 19.71
C ARG A 62 -0.31 -4.07 21.15
N MET A 63 -0.49 -2.78 21.42
CA MET A 63 -1.01 -2.36 22.72
C MET A 63 -2.37 -3.04 22.81
N GLY A 64 -2.38 -4.27 23.34
CA GLY A 64 -3.59 -4.98 23.67
C GLY A 64 -4.34 -4.06 24.61
N CYS A 65 -5.59 -3.74 24.26
CA CYS A 65 -6.44 -3.07 25.21
C CYS A 65 -6.41 -3.90 26.50
N ILE A 66 -5.98 -3.29 27.62
CA ILE A 66 -5.80 -3.96 28.92
C ILE A 66 -7.11 -4.66 29.36
N PHE A 67 -8.25 -4.18 28.85
CA PHE A 67 -9.57 -4.79 29.05
C PHE A 67 -9.88 -5.97 28.12
N CYS A 68 -9.28 -6.05 26.93
CA CYS A 68 -9.50 -7.13 25.96
C CYS A 68 -8.52 -8.31 26.12
N GLN A 69 -7.39 -8.09 26.80
CA GLN A 69 -6.36 -9.11 27.05
C GLN A 69 -5.97 -9.10 28.53
N GLN A 70 -6.93 -9.41 29.40
CA GLN A 70 -6.60 -9.55 30.82
C GLN A 70 -5.70 -10.78 31.01
N PRO A 71 -4.60 -10.68 31.79
CA PRO A 71 -3.86 -11.86 32.21
C PRO A 71 -4.80 -12.79 32.98
N PRO A 72 -4.65 -14.12 32.82
CA PRO A 72 -5.52 -15.08 33.50
C PRO A 72 -5.47 -14.83 35.01
N LEU A 73 -6.62 -14.48 35.59
CA LEU A 73 -6.75 -14.37 37.03
C LEU A 73 -6.66 -15.78 37.60
N HIS A 74 -5.56 -16.08 38.30
CA HIS A 74 -5.38 -17.36 38.97
C HIS A 74 -6.48 -17.57 40.00
N LYS A 75 -7.27 -18.63 39.83
CA LYS A 75 -8.24 -19.05 40.85
C LYS A 75 -7.47 -19.61 42.06
N PRO A 76 -7.89 -19.28 43.29
CA PRO A 76 -7.26 -19.84 44.47
C PRO A 76 -7.39 -21.38 44.45
N PRO A 77 -6.33 -22.13 44.79
CA PRO A 77 -6.24 -23.57 44.57
C PRO A 77 -7.13 -24.44 45.50
N LYS A 78 -7.80 -23.87 46.51
CA LYS A 78 -8.66 -24.63 47.45
C LYS A 78 -9.93 -23.86 47.80
N HIS A 79 -11.01 -24.59 48.06
CA HIS A 79 -12.23 -24.05 48.64
C HIS A 79 -11.99 -23.64 50.10
N CYS A 80 -12.12 -22.35 50.45
CA CYS A 80 -12.08 -21.89 51.83
C CYS A 80 -13.34 -22.39 52.56
N ARG A 81 -13.21 -23.38 53.45
CA ARG A 81 -14.23 -23.74 54.45
C ARG A 81 -13.66 -23.46 55.84
N LEU A 82 -14.25 -22.48 56.52
CA LEU A 82 -14.03 -22.32 57.96
C LEU A 82 -14.85 -23.38 58.73
N SER A 83 -14.50 -23.64 59.99
CA SER A 83 -15.15 -24.66 60.85
C SER A 83 -16.66 -24.47 61.02
N HIS A 84 -17.18 -23.29 60.72
CA HIS A 84 -18.59 -22.86 60.78
C HIS A 84 -19.27 -22.88 59.40
N GLY A 85 -18.66 -23.50 58.38
CA GLY A 85 -19.25 -23.71 57.06
C GLY A 85 -19.25 -22.49 56.12
N GLY A 86 -18.97 -21.29 56.64
CA GLY A 86 -18.93 -20.04 55.86
C GLY A 86 -17.58 -19.76 55.16
N PRO A 87 -17.58 -18.92 54.10
CA PRO A 87 -16.36 -18.44 53.47
C PRO A 87 -15.62 -17.45 54.38
N CYS A 88 -14.29 -17.50 54.36
CA CYS A 88 -13.46 -16.52 55.06
C CYS A 88 -13.59 -15.11 54.48
N SER A 89 -13.37 -14.08 55.30
CA SER A 89 -13.48 -12.65 54.92
C SER A 89 -12.75 -12.29 53.61
N PRO A 90 -11.50 -12.75 53.34
CA PRO A 90 -10.83 -12.51 52.06
C PRO A 90 -11.54 -13.16 50.86
N CYS A 91 -12.08 -14.38 50.99
CA CYS A 91 -12.83 -15.05 49.92
C CYS A 91 -14.14 -14.31 49.61
N SER A 92 -14.84 -13.79 50.62
CA SER A 92 -16.03 -12.97 50.44
C SER A 92 -15.71 -11.65 49.72
N LYS A 93 -14.60 -10.98 50.09
CA LYS A 93 -14.10 -9.78 49.42
C LYS A 93 -13.69 -10.04 47.97
N LEU A 94 -13.00 -11.15 47.71
CA LEU A 94 -12.59 -11.56 46.35
C LEU A 94 -13.82 -11.80 45.46
N LYS A 95 -14.82 -12.56 45.95
CA LYS A 95 -16.06 -12.82 45.21
C LYS A 95 -16.84 -11.52 44.92
N ALA A 96 -16.88 -10.59 45.88
CA ALA A 96 -17.48 -9.27 45.66
C ALA A 96 -16.72 -8.46 44.59
N LEU A 97 -15.39 -8.52 44.57
CA LEU A 97 -14.56 -7.85 43.57
C LEU A 97 -14.72 -8.47 42.16
N GLU A 98 -14.79 -9.79 42.06
CA GLU A 98 -15.07 -10.50 40.80
C GLU A 98 -16.44 -10.12 40.23
N PHE A 99 -17.46 -10.02 41.08
CA PHE A 99 -18.79 -9.56 40.67
C PHE A 99 -18.75 -8.10 40.16
N ARG A 100 -18.06 -7.21 40.88
CA ARG A 100 -17.86 -5.81 40.44
C ARG A 100 -17.13 -5.74 39.10
N THR A 101 -16.07 -6.52 38.93
CA THR A 101 -15.28 -6.60 37.69
C THR A 101 -16.13 -7.08 36.51
N SER A 102 -16.94 -8.12 36.73
CA SER A 102 -17.86 -8.66 35.71
C SER A 102 -18.89 -7.63 35.28
N ARG A 103 -19.44 -6.86 36.23
CA ARG A 103 -20.40 -5.78 35.95
C ARG A 103 -19.77 -4.64 35.14
N VAL A 104 -18.54 -4.24 35.45
CA VAL A 104 -17.80 -3.23 34.66
C VAL A 104 -17.51 -3.73 33.25
N LYS A 105 -17.09 -4.99 33.10
CA LYS A 105 -16.88 -5.61 31.78
C LYS A 105 -18.15 -5.59 30.93
N GLN A 106 -19.29 -5.96 31.52
CA GLN A 106 -20.57 -5.94 30.81
C GLN A 106 -20.93 -4.53 30.33
N LYS A 107 -20.82 -3.51 31.19
CA LYS A 107 -21.06 -2.11 30.80
C LYS A 107 -20.12 -1.64 29.69
N PHE A 108 -18.84 -2.05 29.74
CA PHE A 108 -17.88 -1.72 28.69
C PHE A 108 -18.26 -2.35 27.35
N LEU A 109 -18.67 -3.62 27.34
CA LEU A 109 -19.13 -4.31 26.12
C LEU A 109 -20.39 -3.66 25.54
N GLU A 110 -21.32 -3.26 26.40
CA GLU A 110 -22.54 -2.55 26.00
C GLU A 110 -22.24 -1.16 25.43
N ALA A 111 -21.36 -0.39 26.07
CA ALA A 111 -20.91 0.90 25.56
C ALA A 111 -20.15 0.74 24.23
N GLN A 112 -19.31 -0.29 24.09
CA GLN A 112 -18.60 -0.61 22.85
C GLN A 112 -19.56 -0.96 21.72
N LYS A 113 -20.60 -1.76 22.02
CA LYS A 113 -21.67 -2.08 21.06
C LYS A 113 -22.41 -0.82 20.63
N THR A 114 -22.86 -0.01 21.59
CA THR A 114 -23.56 1.25 21.34
C THR A 114 -22.71 2.20 20.49
N MET A 115 -21.43 2.36 20.81
CA MET A 115 -20.50 3.17 20.02
C MET A 115 -20.37 2.65 18.57
N THR A 116 -20.27 1.33 18.40
CA THR A 116 -20.21 0.71 17.07
C THR A 116 -21.48 0.98 16.26
N ASP A 117 -22.66 0.90 16.90
CA ASP A 117 -23.95 1.18 16.29
C ASP A 117 -24.09 2.66 15.91
N LEU A 118 -23.70 3.59 16.79
CA LEU A 118 -23.71 5.04 16.51
C LEU A 118 -22.77 5.41 15.37
N VAL A 119 -21.56 4.84 15.35
CA VAL A 119 -20.61 5.04 14.24
C VAL A 119 -21.20 4.53 12.92
N LYS A 120 -21.90 3.39 12.93
CA LYS A 120 -22.59 2.85 11.75
C LYS A 120 -23.69 3.80 11.28
N GLN A 121 -24.58 4.24 12.18
CA GLN A 121 -25.65 5.19 11.86
C GLN A 121 -25.10 6.50 11.28
N HIS A 122 -24.06 7.06 11.90
CA HIS A 122 -23.40 8.26 11.40
C HIS A 122 -22.84 8.07 9.99
N GLN A 123 -22.21 6.92 9.70
CA GLN A 123 -21.71 6.62 8.35
C GLN A 123 -22.82 6.43 7.32
N ASP A 124 -23.95 5.85 7.72
CA ASP A 124 -25.12 5.67 6.85
C ASP A 124 -25.76 7.02 6.52
N LEU A 125 -25.94 7.90 7.50
CA LEU A 125 -26.41 9.27 7.29
C LEU A 125 -25.46 10.06 6.39
N LYS A 126 -24.14 9.98 6.64
CA LYS A 126 -23.15 10.63 5.76
C LYS A 126 -23.21 10.11 4.33
N ALA A 127 -23.48 8.82 4.13
CA ALA A 127 -23.66 8.26 2.79
C ALA A 127 -24.94 8.78 2.11
N GLN A 128 -26.03 8.95 2.86
CA GLN A 128 -27.25 9.57 2.35
C GLN A 128 -27.02 11.04 1.97
N ILE A 129 -26.36 11.81 2.84
CA ILE A 129 -25.96 13.20 2.55
C ILE A 129 -25.12 13.25 1.28
N ASN A 130 -24.10 12.39 1.13
CA ASN A 130 -23.29 12.37 -0.08
C ASN A 130 -24.12 12.03 -1.33
N ARG A 131 -25.11 11.13 -1.28
CA ARG A 131 -25.99 10.87 -2.42
C ARG A 131 -26.84 12.09 -2.80
N VAL A 132 -27.21 12.90 -1.81
CA VAL A 132 -28.02 14.11 -2.00
C VAL A 132 -27.18 15.35 -2.34
N HIS A 133 -25.91 15.40 -1.98
CA HIS A 133 -25.12 16.63 -2.09
C HIS A 133 -23.87 16.50 -2.96
N ASP A 134 -23.43 15.29 -3.32
CA ASP A 134 -22.27 15.10 -4.20
C ASP A 134 -22.63 15.55 -5.62
N PRO A 135 -22.04 16.65 -6.10
CA PRO A 135 -22.41 17.22 -7.40
C PRO A 135 -21.98 16.32 -8.56
N ILE A 136 -20.99 15.44 -8.36
CA ILE A 136 -20.49 14.54 -9.40
C ILE A 136 -21.42 13.34 -9.55
N ILE A 137 -21.75 12.65 -8.45
CA ILE A 137 -22.69 11.52 -8.46
C ILE A 137 -24.07 11.95 -8.94
N LYS A 138 -24.52 13.16 -8.59
CA LYS A 138 -25.86 13.64 -8.98
C LYS A 138 -26.00 14.09 -10.41
N ARG A 139 -24.93 14.64 -11.00
CA ARG A 139 -25.03 15.32 -12.30
C ARG A 139 -24.51 14.50 -13.46
N LEU A 140 -23.69 13.48 -13.18
CA LEU A 140 -23.01 12.71 -14.21
C LEU A 140 -23.43 11.24 -14.13
N PRO A 141 -23.72 10.60 -15.29
CA PRO A 141 -23.85 9.15 -15.36
C PRO A 141 -22.57 8.46 -14.86
N PRO A 142 -22.68 7.25 -14.26
CA PRO A 142 -21.53 6.53 -13.72
C PRO A 142 -20.44 6.28 -14.78
N GLU A 143 -20.78 6.12 -16.05
CA GLU A 143 -19.84 5.92 -17.17
C GLU A 143 -18.95 7.15 -17.40
N ILE A 144 -19.49 8.35 -17.24
CA ILE A 144 -18.74 9.61 -17.35
C ILE A 144 -17.81 9.76 -16.14
N ILE A 145 -18.29 9.41 -14.94
CA ILE A 145 -17.47 9.43 -13.73
C ILE A 145 -16.32 8.42 -13.84
N SER A 146 -16.59 7.20 -14.31
CA SER A 146 -15.59 6.18 -14.62
C SER A 146 -14.56 6.66 -15.64
N SER A 147 -15.00 7.36 -16.68
CA SER A 147 -14.09 7.99 -17.66
C SER A 147 -13.19 9.03 -16.99
N ILE A 148 -13.76 9.94 -16.18
CA ILE A 148 -13.00 10.94 -15.41
C ILE A 148 -11.97 10.26 -14.49
N PHE A 149 -12.37 9.22 -13.77
CA PHE A 149 -11.47 8.47 -12.89
C PHE A 149 -10.30 7.87 -13.67
N GLN A 150 -10.57 7.27 -14.83
CA GLN A 150 -9.53 6.70 -15.70
C GLN A 150 -8.60 7.77 -16.27
N PHE A 151 -9.10 8.98 -16.57
CA PHE A 151 -8.24 10.10 -16.96
C PHE A 151 -7.30 10.55 -15.83
N ARG A 152 -7.72 10.45 -14.56
CA ARG A 152 -6.87 10.80 -13.41
C ARG A 152 -5.85 9.70 -13.09
N VAL A 153 -6.23 8.44 -13.19
CA VAL A 153 -5.32 7.30 -12.99
C VAL A 153 -4.49 7.10 -14.27
N ARG A 154 -3.43 7.89 -14.41
CA ARG A 154 -2.51 7.75 -15.55
C ARG A 154 -1.89 6.35 -15.56
N HIS A 155 -1.70 5.81 -16.75
CA HIS A 155 -0.94 4.58 -16.92
C HIS A 155 0.52 4.81 -16.56
N ILE A 156 1.10 3.87 -15.83
CA ILE A 156 2.51 3.94 -15.44
C ILE A 156 3.35 3.69 -16.72
N PRO A 157 4.11 4.68 -17.21
CA PRO A 157 4.91 4.52 -18.42
C PRO A 157 5.92 3.39 -18.27
N PHE A 158 6.15 2.62 -19.34
CA PHE A 158 7.11 1.50 -19.36
C PHE A 158 8.54 1.92 -18.97
N ASP A 159 8.89 3.18 -19.23
CA ASP A 159 10.23 3.72 -18.98
C ASP A 159 10.38 4.28 -17.55
N THR A 160 9.30 4.36 -16.77
CA THR A 160 9.36 4.79 -15.38
C THR A 160 10.02 3.70 -14.53
N LYS A 161 11.26 3.95 -14.09
CA LYS A 161 12.00 3.08 -13.20
C LYS A 161 11.32 3.04 -11.82
N ALA A 162 11.11 1.84 -11.28
CA ALA A 162 10.90 1.68 -9.84
C ALA A 162 12.25 1.92 -9.16
N SER A 163 12.44 3.11 -8.59
CA SER A 163 13.65 3.49 -7.86
C SER A 163 13.53 3.05 -6.40
N TYR A 164 14.62 2.54 -5.84
CA TYR A 164 14.76 2.14 -4.43
C TYR A 164 14.72 3.34 -3.45
N ASP A 165 14.87 4.58 -3.94
CA ASP A 165 14.94 5.75 -3.07
C ASP A 165 13.56 6.33 -2.74
N SER A 166 13.37 6.54 -1.45
CA SER A 166 12.10 6.71 -0.74
C SER A 166 11.51 8.13 -0.79
N SER A 167 12.10 9.04 -1.56
CA SER A 167 11.56 10.39 -1.75
C SER A 167 10.58 10.43 -2.93
N VAL A 168 9.33 10.01 -2.66
CA VAL A 168 8.15 10.16 -3.53
C VAL A 168 8.24 9.35 -4.83
N GLU A 169 8.04 8.04 -4.72
CA GLU A 169 7.89 7.17 -5.89
C GLU A 169 6.63 7.56 -6.71
N PRO A 170 6.76 7.93 -8.00
CA PRO A 170 5.61 8.22 -8.86
C PRO A 170 4.68 7.01 -9.01
N ILE A 171 5.25 5.80 -8.97
CA ILE A 171 4.55 4.54 -9.20
C ILE A 171 3.50 4.28 -8.11
N TRP A 172 3.85 4.44 -6.83
CA TRP A 172 2.90 4.29 -5.72
C TRP A 172 1.76 5.31 -5.79
N ALA A 173 2.03 6.55 -6.22
CA ALA A 173 0.98 7.54 -6.43
C ALA A 173 -0.03 7.08 -7.50
N TYR A 174 0.43 6.47 -8.60
CA TYR A 174 -0.47 5.92 -9.62
C TYR A 174 -1.30 4.73 -9.11
N ILE A 175 -0.68 3.82 -8.34
CA ILE A 175 -1.35 2.60 -7.85
C ILE A 175 -2.33 2.91 -6.72
N THR A 176 -2.06 3.92 -5.90
CA THR A 176 -2.95 4.30 -4.79
C THR A 176 -4.11 5.19 -5.25
N ALA A 177 -4.05 5.77 -6.45
CA ALA A 177 -5.09 6.66 -6.96
C ALA A 177 -6.51 6.03 -6.98
N PRO A 178 -6.73 4.77 -7.43
CA PRO A 178 -8.03 4.11 -7.32
C PRO A 178 -8.56 4.00 -5.88
N LEU A 179 -7.67 3.80 -4.91
CA LEU A 179 -8.01 3.72 -3.49
C LEU A 179 -8.37 5.10 -2.93
N ILE A 180 -7.66 6.15 -3.33
CA ILE A 180 -7.95 7.54 -2.97
C ILE A 180 -9.33 7.94 -3.50
N LEU A 181 -9.64 7.61 -4.77
CA LEU A 181 -10.96 7.82 -5.35
C LEU A 181 -12.04 7.09 -4.55
N GLY A 182 -11.79 5.84 -4.16
CA GLY A 182 -12.69 5.06 -3.31
C GLY A 182 -12.77 5.52 -1.86
N ALA A 183 -11.89 6.41 -1.40
CA ALA A 183 -11.91 6.95 -0.04
C ALA A 183 -12.85 8.16 0.11
N VAL A 184 -13.20 8.83 -0.99
CA VAL A 184 -14.04 10.06 -1.00
C VAL A 184 -15.42 9.80 -0.41
N CYS A 185 -16.23 8.96 -1.05
CA CYS A 185 -17.53 8.55 -0.53
C CYS A 185 -17.93 7.15 -1.02
N ARG A 186 -19.03 6.59 -0.49
CA ARG A 186 -19.52 5.25 -0.88
C ARG A 186 -19.88 5.19 -2.38
N GLY A 187 -20.44 6.24 -2.96
CA GLY A 187 -20.78 6.26 -4.38
C GLY A 187 -19.53 6.23 -5.29
N TRP A 188 -18.52 7.04 -4.99
CA TRP A 188 -17.25 7.01 -5.73
C TRP A 188 -16.56 5.66 -5.60
N ARG A 189 -16.60 5.05 -4.41
CA ARG A 189 -16.06 3.71 -4.20
C ARG A 189 -16.73 2.67 -5.08
N ASN A 190 -18.06 2.69 -5.16
CA ASN A 190 -18.80 1.74 -6.00
C ASN A 190 -18.39 1.88 -7.47
N ILE A 191 -18.34 3.12 -7.98
CA ILE A 191 -17.92 3.40 -9.37
C ILE A 191 -16.47 2.97 -9.60
N ALA A 192 -15.56 3.33 -8.70
CA ALA A 192 -14.15 2.97 -8.83
C ALA A 192 -13.96 1.44 -8.83
N TRP A 193 -14.65 0.72 -7.94
CA TRP A 193 -14.59 -0.74 -7.85
C TRP A 193 -15.20 -1.43 -9.08
N SER A 194 -16.22 -0.84 -9.69
CA SER A 194 -16.86 -1.34 -10.91
C SER A 194 -16.20 -0.86 -12.21
N THR A 195 -15.04 -0.19 -12.13
CA THR A 195 -14.31 0.31 -13.32
C THR A 195 -13.01 -0.46 -13.50
N PRO A 196 -12.98 -1.57 -14.28
CA PRO A 196 -11.81 -2.44 -14.39
C PRO A 196 -10.53 -1.75 -14.85
N GLY A 197 -10.66 -0.70 -15.69
CA GLY A 197 -9.53 0.07 -16.21
C GLY A 197 -8.66 0.73 -15.13
N LEU A 198 -9.21 0.98 -13.94
CA LEU A 198 -8.46 1.53 -12.80
C LEU A 198 -7.54 0.52 -12.13
N TRP A 199 -7.77 -0.78 -12.36
CA TRP A 199 -7.12 -1.88 -11.62
C TRP A 199 -6.15 -2.68 -12.49
N LYS A 200 -5.90 -2.27 -13.74
CA LYS A 200 -5.03 -3.02 -14.66
C LYS A 200 -3.54 -2.98 -14.31
N SER A 201 -3.12 -2.03 -13.48
CA SER A 201 -1.73 -1.90 -13.02
C SER A 201 -1.54 -2.62 -11.69
N ILE A 202 -0.68 -3.64 -11.70
CA ILE A 202 -0.36 -4.51 -10.57
C ILE A 202 1.07 -4.22 -10.13
N LEU A 203 1.25 -3.97 -8.83
CA LEU A 203 2.58 -3.87 -8.21
C LEU A 203 2.68 -4.85 -7.05
N ALA A 204 3.54 -5.85 -7.23
CA ALA A 204 3.81 -6.86 -6.22
C ALA A 204 5.18 -6.62 -5.59
N ARG A 205 5.20 -6.40 -4.28
CA ARG A 205 6.40 -6.18 -3.49
C ARG A 205 6.73 -7.43 -2.67
N LEU A 206 7.76 -8.17 -3.07
CA LEU A 206 8.10 -9.48 -2.49
C LEU A 206 8.82 -9.37 -1.13
N ASN A 207 9.43 -8.22 -0.83
CA ASN A 207 10.03 -7.91 0.47
C ASN A 207 9.03 -7.29 1.46
N SER A 208 7.72 -7.38 1.21
CA SER A 208 6.69 -6.89 2.15
C SER A 208 6.78 -7.63 3.49
N PRO A 209 6.71 -6.93 4.65
CA PRO A 209 6.72 -7.58 5.96
C PRO A 209 5.50 -8.47 6.21
N ASN A 210 4.40 -8.25 5.46
CA ASN A 210 3.20 -9.07 5.50
C ASN A 210 2.83 -9.50 4.07
N LEU A 211 3.66 -10.38 3.51
CA LEU A 211 3.46 -10.92 2.17
C LEU A 211 2.11 -11.69 2.02
N PRO A 212 1.63 -12.48 3.00
CA PRO A 212 0.32 -13.13 2.90
C PRO A 212 -0.83 -12.14 2.69
N TRP A 213 -0.89 -11.06 3.47
CA TRP A 213 -1.90 -10.02 3.27
C TRP A 213 -1.75 -9.33 1.91
N HIS A 214 -0.51 -9.11 1.46
CA HIS A 214 -0.25 -8.51 0.16
C HIS A 214 -0.73 -9.41 -0.99
N ILE A 215 -0.63 -10.74 -0.85
CA ILE A 215 -1.19 -11.69 -1.83
C ILE A 215 -2.70 -11.52 -1.95
N ASP A 216 -3.43 -11.45 -0.82
CA ASP A 216 -4.88 -11.25 -0.84
C ASP A 216 -5.28 -9.91 -1.45
N PHE A 217 -4.48 -8.87 -1.17
CA PHE A 217 -4.65 -7.57 -1.80
C PHE A 217 -4.49 -7.65 -3.33
N ILE A 218 -3.45 -8.34 -3.81
CA ILE A 218 -3.21 -8.54 -5.26
C ILE A 218 -4.32 -9.35 -5.90
N ARG A 219 -4.83 -10.42 -5.25
CA ARG A 219 -5.99 -11.19 -5.74
C ARG A 219 -7.20 -10.28 -5.95
N ALA A 220 -7.56 -9.49 -4.93
CA ALA A 220 -8.68 -8.56 -5.05
C ALA A 220 -8.45 -7.49 -6.13
N TRP A 221 -7.20 -7.10 -6.39
CA TRP A 221 -6.85 -6.17 -7.46
C TRP A 221 -7.03 -6.80 -8.85
N LEU A 222 -6.58 -8.05 -9.01
CA LEU A 222 -6.74 -8.85 -10.22
C LEU A 222 -8.21 -9.11 -10.51
N ASP A 223 -9.02 -9.44 -9.51
CA ASP A 223 -10.47 -9.65 -9.67
C ASP A 223 -11.16 -8.39 -10.21
N ARG A 224 -10.81 -7.21 -9.67
CA ARG A 224 -11.35 -5.93 -10.14
C ARG A 224 -10.89 -5.54 -11.54
N SER A 225 -9.71 -5.99 -11.96
CA SER A 225 -9.18 -5.70 -13.30
C SER A 225 -9.93 -6.41 -14.44
N GLY A 226 -10.84 -7.34 -14.12
CA GLY A 226 -11.67 -8.05 -15.08
C GLY A 226 -10.82 -8.86 -16.07
N GLY A 227 -11.12 -8.76 -17.37
CA GLY A 227 -10.36 -9.40 -18.46
C GLY A 227 -9.34 -8.50 -19.14
N LEU A 228 -9.09 -7.29 -18.63
CA LEU A 228 -8.26 -6.31 -19.34
C LEU A 228 -6.78 -6.69 -19.39
N PRO A 229 -6.02 -6.21 -20.41
CA PRO A 229 -4.57 -6.35 -20.44
C PRO A 229 -3.91 -5.70 -19.22
N LEU A 230 -2.99 -6.43 -18.59
CA LEU A 230 -2.35 -6.09 -17.34
C LEU A 230 -0.95 -5.47 -17.56
N VAL A 231 -0.63 -4.51 -16.70
CA VAL A 231 0.72 -4.01 -16.48
C VAL A 231 1.18 -4.57 -15.14
N VAL A 232 2.08 -5.55 -15.17
CA VAL A 232 2.54 -6.25 -13.97
C VAL A 232 3.96 -5.81 -13.67
N ARG A 233 4.17 -5.28 -12.46
CA ARG A 233 5.48 -4.94 -11.92
C ARG A 233 5.73 -5.74 -10.66
N VAL A 234 6.86 -6.41 -10.59
CA VAL A 234 7.25 -7.20 -9.42
C VAL A 234 8.62 -6.73 -8.95
N TYR A 235 8.70 -6.44 -7.66
CA TYR A 235 9.86 -5.80 -7.06
C TYR A 235 10.35 -6.51 -5.81
N CYS A 236 11.68 -6.61 -5.67
CA CYS A 236 12.36 -7.18 -4.53
C CYS A 236 13.79 -6.61 -4.41
N ASP A 237 14.00 -5.62 -3.53
CA ASP A 237 15.35 -5.04 -3.26
C ASP A 237 16.28 -5.97 -2.48
N LYS A 238 15.73 -6.78 -1.59
CA LYS A 238 16.45 -7.64 -0.66
C LYS A 238 15.89 -9.05 -0.76
N GLN A 239 16.75 -10.05 -0.56
CA GLN A 239 16.33 -11.44 -0.54
C GLN A 239 15.11 -11.62 0.39
N PRO A 240 14.00 -12.17 -0.11
CA PRO A 240 12.79 -12.30 0.66
C PRO A 240 13.00 -13.32 1.77
N LYS A 241 12.45 -13.03 2.95
CA LYS A 241 12.58 -13.91 4.12
C LYS A 241 11.71 -15.17 4.02
N LEU A 242 10.68 -15.16 3.18
CA LEU A 242 9.64 -16.19 3.13
C LEU A 242 9.44 -16.70 1.71
N PHE A 243 10.29 -17.65 1.27
CA PHE A 243 10.28 -18.20 -0.09
C PHE A 243 8.95 -18.86 -0.48
N GLU A 244 8.26 -19.55 0.45
CA GLU A 244 6.96 -20.16 0.18
C GLU A 244 5.90 -19.12 -0.24
N ALA A 245 5.83 -18.01 0.48
CA ALA A 245 4.90 -16.93 0.16
C ALA A 245 5.27 -16.21 -1.15
N VAL A 246 6.56 -16.18 -1.51
CA VAL A 246 6.99 -15.70 -2.83
C VAL A 246 6.48 -16.62 -3.93
N GLY A 247 6.59 -17.94 -3.75
CA GLY A 247 6.01 -18.93 -4.68
C GLY A 247 4.49 -18.77 -4.82
N ALA A 248 3.79 -18.53 -3.71
CA ALA A 248 2.35 -18.27 -3.73
C ALA A 248 2.00 -16.96 -4.49
N MET A 249 2.76 -15.88 -4.29
CA MET A 249 2.60 -14.64 -5.06
C MET A 249 2.85 -14.86 -6.56
N ALA A 250 3.93 -15.55 -6.91
CA ALA A 250 4.27 -15.88 -8.30
C ALA A 250 3.16 -16.70 -8.96
N SER A 251 2.61 -17.70 -8.26
CA SER A 251 1.47 -18.50 -8.74
C SER A 251 0.22 -17.66 -9.05
N VAL A 252 -0.11 -16.71 -8.17
CA VAL A 252 -1.24 -15.78 -8.38
C VAL A 252 -1.03 -14.92 -9.63
N ILE A 253 0.18 -14.39 -9.82
CA ILE A 253 0.51 -13.54 -10.97
C ILE A 253 0.58 -14.34 -12.28
N ASN A 254 1.23 -15.52 -12.27
CA ASN A 254 1.37 -16.42 -13.42
C ASN A 254 0.02 -16.88 -13.99
N ARG A 255 -0.99 -17.07 -13.13
CA ARG A 255 -2.35 -17.43 -13.56
C ARG A 255 -2.98 -16.40 -14.49
N GLN A 256 -2.46 -15.16 -14.49
CA GLN A 256 -2.95 -14.06 -15.32
C GLN A 256 -2.04 -13.76 -16.52
N SER A 257 -1.12 -14.66 -16.85
CA SER A 257 -0.07 -14.45 -17.86
C SER A 257 -0.55 -14.22 -19.28
N SER A 258 -1.67 -14.82 -19.68
CA SER A 258 -2.32 -14.56 -20.96
C SER A 258 -2.72 -13.09 -21.14
N ARG A 259 -2.90 -12.37 -20.03
CA ARG A 259 -3.28 -10.95 -19.99
C ARG A 259 -2.09 -10.01 -19.82
N TRP A 260 -0.86 -10.49 -19.66
CA TRP A 260 0.29 -9.60 -19.48
C TRP A 260 0.56 -8.82 -20.75
N GLN A 261 0.34 -7.50 -20.73
CA GLN A 261 0.74 -6.59 -21.79
C GLN A 261 2.14 -6.03 -21.53
N ILE A 262 2.43 -5.72 -20.27
CA ILE A 262 3.72 -5.25 -19.80
C ILE A 262 4.12 -6.10 -18.59
N LEU A 263 5.33 -6.64 -18.62
CA LEU A 263 5.94 -7.36 -17.51
C LEU A 263 7.25 -6.67 -17.12
N ASP A 264 7.36 -6.27 -15.86
CA ASP A 264 8.51 -5.57 -15.30
C ASP A 264 8.98 -6.30 -14.03
N LEU A 265 10.15 -6.93 -14.11
CA LEU A 265 10.73 -7.75 -13.04
C LEU A 265 12.04 -7.12 -12.58
N LEU A 266 12.02 -6.53 -11.38
CA LEU A 266 13.19 -6.05 -10.66
C LEU A 266 13.40 -6.94 -9.43
N LEU A 267 14.07 -8.08 -9.64
CA LEU A 267 14.09 -9.22 -8.72
C LEU A 267 15.47 -9.86 -8.64
N PRO A 268 15.83 -10.52 -7.52
CA PRO A 268 16.96 -11.44 -7.50
C PRO A 268 16.79 -12.53 -8.55
N SER A 269 17.90 -12.94 -9.14
CA SER A 269 17.97 -13.84 -10.27
C SER A 269 17.27 -15.18 -10.03
N ASN A 270 17.45 -15.74 -8.83
CA ASN A 270 16.87 -17.02 -8.39
C ASN A 270 15.33 -17.01 -8.29
N ILE A 271 14.72 -15.82 -8.24
CA ILE A 271 13.28 -15.63 -8.03
C ILE A 271 12.60 -15.20 -9.33
N MET A 272 13.33 -14.54 -10.23
CA MET A 272 12.82 -14.09 -11.52
C MET A 272 12.24 -15.25 -12.35
N SER A 273 12.87 -16.42 -12.31
CA SER A 273 12.42 -17.62 -13.02
C SER A 273 11.07 -18.17 -12.53
N LEU A 274 10.60 -17.76 -11.34
CA LEU A 274 9.28 -18.13 -10.83
C LEU A 274 8.15 -17.43 -11.61
N PHE A 275 8.44 -16.33 -12.32
CA PHE A 275 7.46 -15.55 -13.08
C PHE A 275 7.43 -15.96 -14.56
N CYS A 276 7.20 -17.26 -14.81
CA CYS A 276 7.23 -17.89 -16.13
C CYS A 276 5.84 -18.07 -16.78
N GLY A 277 4.81 -17.48 -16.20
CA GLY A 277 3.44 -17.62 -16.69
C GLY A 277 2.79 -18.96 -16.35
N GLY A 278 1.55 -19.15 -16.81
CA GLY A 278 0.74 -20.32 -16.54
C GLY A 278 0.58 -21.23 -17.76
N LEU A 279 -0.16 -22.32 -17.61
CA LEU A 279 -0.42 -23.29 -18.68
C LEU A 279 -1.32 -22.76 -19.82
N GLN A 280 -1.87 -21.55 -19.69
CA GLN A 280 -2.83 -20.98 -20.64
C GLN A 280 -2.19 -20.69 -22.00
N SER A 281 -2.95 -20.90 -23.07
CA SER A 281 -2.52 -20.62 -24.45
C SER A 281 -2.60 -19.12 -24.75
N GLY A 282 -1.49 -18.55 -25.19
CA GLY A 282 -1.42 -17.18 -25.71
C GLY A 282 -0.65 -16.21 -24.81
N SER A 283 -0.01 -15.23 -25.45
CA SER A 283 0.68 -14.12 -24.79
C SER A 283 0.42 -12.84 -25.58
N ILE A 284 -0.07 -11.81 -24.90
CA ILE A 284 -0.24 -10.46 -25.45
C ILE A 284 0.90 -9.52 -25.05
N LEU A 285 2.02 -10.10 -24.58
CA LEU A 285 3.14 -9.35 -24.02
C LEU A 285 3.77 -8.46 -25.09
N ARG A 286 3.69 -7.15 -24.88
CA ARG A 286 4.25 -6.12 -25.78
C ARG A 286 5.55 -5.55 -25.27
N SER A 287 5.75 -5.53 -23.95
CA SER A 287 6.96 -4.95 -23.35
C SER A 287 7.42 -5.76 -22.15
N ILE A 288 8.71 -6.05 -22.11
CA ILE A 288 9.32 -6.79 -21.00
C ILE A 288 10.53 -6.03 -20.46
N ARG A 289 10.62 -5.89 -19.13
CA ARG A 289 11.76 -5.32 -18.41
C ARG A 289 12.29 -6.37 -17.44
N LEU A 290 13.55 -6.76 -17.59
CA LEU A 290 14.23 -7.72 -16.74
C LEU A 290 15.49 -7.09 -16.14
N GLU A 291 15.47 -6.85 -14.83
CA GLU A 291 16.57 -6.22 -14.11
C GLU A 291 16.89 -7.06 -12.85
N PRO A 292 17.95 -7.89 -12.88
CA PRO A 292 18.38 -8.64 -11.70
C PRO A 292 18.87 -7.68 -10.61
N SER A 293 18.29 -7.76 -9.41
CA SER A 293 18.69 -6.89 -8.29
C SER A 293 20.04 -7.30 -7.66
N ASP A 294 20.51 -8.51 -7.94
CA ASP A 294 21.75 -9.10 -7.42
C ASP A 294 22.93 -9.00 -8.40
N GLY A 295 22.80 -8.21 -9.48
CA GLY A 295 23.85 -8.02 -10.47
C GLY A 295 24.05 -9.18 -11.46
N GLY A 296 23.20 -10.21 -11.42
CA GLY A 296 23.15 -11.26 -12.45
C GLY A 296 24.24 -12.33 -12.35
N VAL A 297 24.68 -12.65 -11.12
CA VAL A 297 25.82 -13.54 -10.85
C VAL A 297 25.54 -15.02 -11.16
N ASN A 298 24.27 -15.44 -11.20
CA ASN A 298 23.87 -16.84 -11.43
C ASN A 298 23.39 -17.08 -12.87
N GLY A 299 23.26 -18.35 -13.28
CA GLY A 299 22.79 -18.76 -14.61
C GLY A 299 21.34 -18.34 -14.89
N ASN A 300 21.14 -17.05 -15.12
CA ASN A 300 19.84 -16.42 -15.23
C ASN A 300 19.18 -16.80 -16.53
N SER A 301 17.96 -17.32 -16.50
CA SER A 301 17.12 -17.43 -17.69
C SER A 301 15.70 -16.99 -17.41
N PHE A 302 15.12 -16.28 -18.38
CA PHE A 302 13.70 -15.99 -18.42
C PHE A 302 13.09 -16.81 -19.55
N LYS A 303 12.12 -17.65 -19.23
CA LYS A 303 11.32 -18.39 -20.20
C LYS A 303 9.88 -18.47 -19.72
N MET A 304 8.94 -18.34 -20.64
CA MET A 304 7.55 -18.68 -20.35
C MET A 304 7.31 -20.18 -20.64
N TRP A 305 6.40 -20.82 -19.90
CA TRP A 305 6.28 -22.28 -19.90
C TRP A 305 5.80 -22.87 -21.24
N ASN A 306 4.70 -22.33 -21.81
CA ASN A 306 4.03 -22.90 -22.98
C ASN A 306 3.96 -21.98 -24.20
N VAL A 307 4.56 -20.79 -24.13
CA VAL A 307 4.46 -19.78 -25.18
C VAL A 307 5.79 -19.04 -25.30
N ILE A 308 6.26 -18.84 -26.52
CA ILE A 308 7.36 -17.90 -26.79
C ILE A 308 6.72 -16.52 -26.98
N PRO A 309 6.88 -15.57 -26.04
CA PRO A 309 6.24 -14.27 -26.16
C PRO A 309 6.88 -13.44 -27.27
N LYS A 310 6.10 -12.55 -27.87
CA LYS A 310 6.51 -11.69 -29.00
C LYS A 310 6.51 -10.20 -28.59
N PRO A 311 7.39 -9.77 -27.68
CA PRO A 311 7.42 -8.37 -27.25
C PRO A 311 7.97 -7.48 -28.37
N ALA A 312 7.49 -6.24 -28.44
CA ALA A 312 8.03 -5.21 -29.32
C ALA A 312 9.14 -4.39 -28.65
N LYS A 313 9.12 -4.30 -27.31
CA LYS A 313 10.07 -3.54 -26.49
C LYS A 313 10.70 -4.45 -25.43
N VAL A 314 12.03 -4.43 -25.34
CA VAL A 314 12.77 -5.22 -24.36
C VAL A 314 13.74 -4.31 -23.61
N PHE A 315 13.64 -4.27 -22.29
CA PHE A 315 14.68 -3.75 -21.42
C PHE A 315 15.33 -4.91 -20.69
N MET A 316 16.67 -4.97 -20.70
CA MET A 316 17.42 -5.94 -19.91
C MET A 316 18.65 -5.29 -19.29
N SER A 317 19.00 -5.69 -18.08
CA SER A 317 20.29 -5.33 -17.46
C SER A 317 20.96 -6.59 -16.95
N SER A 318 22.29 -6.70 -17.07
CA SER A 318 23.06 -7.81 -16.47
C SER A 318 22.52 -9.21 -16.84
N MET A 319 21.96 -9.37 -18.03
CA MET A 319 21.44 -10.63 -18.57
C MET A 319 21.96 -10.86 -19.99
N ARG A 320 22.18 -12.12 -20.37
CA ARG A 320 22.60 -12.51 -21.72
C ARG A 320 21.38 -12.67 -22.62
N TYR A 321 21.46 -12.24 -23.87
CA TYR A 321 20.38 -12.41 -24.86
C TYR A 321 19.91 -13.87 -24.97
N LYS A 322 20.84 -14.82 -25.01
CA LYS A 322 20.56 -16.27 -25.12
C LYS A 322 19.76 -16.83 -23.95
N SER A 323 19.72 -16.13 -22.82
CA SER A 323 19.01 -16.61 -21.65
C SER A 323 17.59 -16.05 -21.52
N ILE A 324 17.17 -15.20 -22.44
CA ILE A 324 15.82 -14.66 -22.53
C ILE A 324 15.14 -15.33 -23.74
N VAL A 325 14.21 -16.24 -23.44
CA VAL A 325 13.48 -17.03 -24.45
C VAL A 325 12.24 -16.25 -24.91
N ILE A 326 12.41 -15.49 -25.99
CA ILE A 326 11.38 -14.66 -26.63
C ILE A 326 11.55 -14.70 -28.16
N GLU A 327 10.54 -14.25 -28.90
CA GLU A 327 10.63 -14.07 -30.35
C GLU A 327 11.38 -12.78 -30.69
N TRP A 328 12.70 -12.89 -30.81
CA TRP A 328 13.58 -11.75 -31.07
C TRP A 328 13.28 -11.05 -32.40
N GLY A 329 12.75 -11.76 -33.41
CA GLY A 329 12.40 -11.17 -34.70
C GLY A 329 11.29 -10.11 -34.63
N ASN A 330 10.50 -10.09 -33.55
CA ASN A 330 9.43 -9.10 -33.35
C ASN A 330 9.90 -7.86 -32.55
N VAL A 331 11.14 -7.87 -32.04
CA VAL A 331 11.64 -6.80 -31.18
C VAL A 331 12.06 -5.59 -32.02
N THR A 332 11.41 -4.45 -31.77
CA THR A 332 11.66 -3.18 -32.48
C THR A 332 12.48 -2.18 -31.67
N TRP A 333 12.58 -2.40 -30.35
CA TRP A 333 13.30 -1.53 -29.44
C TRP A 333 13.94 -2.34 -28.32
N VAL A 334 15.23 -2.10 -28.09
CA VAL A 334 16.00 -2.72 -27.02
C VAL A 334 16.73 -1.64 -26.23
N GLN A 335 16.64 -1.70 -24.91
CA GLN A 335 17.50 -0.94 -24.01
C GLN A 335 18.27 -1.90 -23.10
N GLN A 336 19.59 -1.74 -23.08
CA GLN A 336 20.50 -2.54 -22.28
C GLN A 336 21.05 -1.69 -21.12
N GLY A 337 20.83 -2.14 -19.87
CA GLY A 337 21.47 -1.60 -18.66
C GLY A 337 22.92 -2.07 -18.53
N TYR A 338 23.61 -1.65 -17.45
CA TYR A 338 25.03 -1.87 -17.13
C TYR A 338 25.69 -3.00 -17.95
N ARG A 339 26.60 -2.64 -18.86
CA ARG A 339 27.35 -3.59 -19.68
C ARG A 339 28.52 -4.15 -18.86
N SER A 340 28.66 -5.47 -18.77
CA SER A 340 30.02 -6.02 -18.80
C SER A 340 30.46 -6.05 -20.26
N THR A 341 31.70 -5.67 -20.54
CA THR A 341 32.25 -5.63 -21.92
C THR A 341 32.19 -6.98 -22.63
N ARG A 342 32.05 -8.09 -21.90
CA ARG A 342 31.89 -9.45 -22.43
C ARG A 342 30.52 -9.71 -23.07
N ASP A 343 29.48 -8.95 -22.71
CA ASP A 343 28.11 -9.18 -23.17
C ASP A 343 27.86 -8.67 -24.61
N CYS A 344 28.78 -7.88 -25.16
CA CYS A 344 28.71 -7.35 -26.53
C CYS A 344 29.51 -8.17 -27.55
N LEU A 345 30.41 -9.04 -27.10
CA LEU A 345 31.42 -9.70 -27.93
C LEU A 345 31.04 -11.12 -28.39
N LEU A 346 29.79 -11.55 -28.19
CA LEU A 346 29.32 -12.89 -28.62
C LEU A 346 28.36 -12.86 -29.82
N ASN A 347 28.28 -11.73 -30.51
CA ASN A 347 27.57 -11.58 -31.79
C ASN A 347 28.55 -11.22 -32.95
N ALA A 348 29.81 -11.65 -32.86
CA ALA A 348 30.69 -11.74 -34.03
C ALA A 348 30.80 -13.20 -34.45
#